data_AF-A0A1H9I5Y6-F1
#
_entry.id   AF-A0A1H9I5Y6-F1
#
_cell.length_a   1.000
_cell.length_b   1.000
_cell.length_c   1.000
_cell.angle_alpha   90.00
_cell.angle_beta   90.00
_cell.angle_gamma   90.00
#
_symmetry.space_group_name_H-M   'P 1'
#
loop_
_entity.id
_entity.type
_entity.pdbx_description
1 polymer ?
#
loop_
_entity_poly.entity_id
_entity_poly.type
_entity_poly.pdbx_seq_one_letter_code
_entity_poly.pdbx_strand_id
1 'polypeptide(L)' 'MRSSATAENLPFASFAGQQDTVLNVVGENAVVEAVHRCWASLWTDRAVSYRETNGIDHTTAHLAVVVQRMVQSEVSA' A
#
# COMPACT_ATOMS: atom_id res chain seq x y z
N MET A 1 -10.23 0.02 0.10
CA MET A 1 -9.03 0.82 0.40
C MET A 1 -7.91 0.34 -0.50
N ARG A 2 -7.20 1.25 -1.16
CA ARG A 2 -6.06 0.95 -2.03
C ARG A 2 -4.82 1.60 -1.43
N SER A 3 -3.78 0.82 -1.21
CA SER A 3 -2.46 1.29 -0.83
C SER A 3 -1.69 1.69 -2.09
N SER A 4 -0.93 2.79 -2.01
CA SER A 4 -0.01 3.24 -3.06
C SER A 4 1.28 3.71 -2.40
N ALA A 5 2.38 2.96 -2.60
CA ALA A 5 3.72 3.43 -2.20
C ALA A 5 4.35 4.20 -3.34
N THR A 6 4.94 5.33 -2.98
CA THR A 6 5.76 6.15 -3.86
C THR A 6 7.19 6.14 -3.33
N ALA A 7 8.14 5.69 -4.16
CA ALA A 7 9.54 6.06 -4.02
C ALA A 7 9.82 7.11 -5.10
N GLU A 8 9.66 8.39 -4.74
CA GLU A 8 9.68 9.53 -5.67
C GLU A 8 10.98 9.67 -6.48
N ASN A 9 12.07 9.02 -6.07
CA ASN A 9 13.39 9.18 -6.69
C ASN A 9 13.87 7.98 -7.51
N LEU A 10 13.06 6.93 -7.70
CA LEU A 10 13.47 5.74 -8.45
C LEU A 10 12.52 5.47 -9.62
N PRO A 11 12.87 5.89 -10.85
CA PRO A 11 12.04 5.69 -12.04
C PRO A 11 11.81 4.21 -12.41
N PHE A 12 12.52 3.27 -11.76
CA PHE A 12 12.39 1.82 -11.98
C PHE A 12 11.72 1.08 -10.81
N ALA A 13 11.38 1.76 -9.71
CA ALA A 13 10.78 1.12 -8.55
C ALA A 13 9.26 1.04 -8.69
N SER A 14 8.77 -0.12 -9.12
CA SER A 14 7.35 -0.44 -9.10
C SER A 14 7.05 -1.32 -7.88
N PHE A 15 6.31 -0.78 -6.91
CA PHE A 15 5.74 -1.55 -5.79
C PHE A 15 4.46 -2.30 -6.18
N ALA A 16 4.14 -2.36 -7.49
CA ALA A 16 2.97 -3.04 -8.01
C ALA A 16 3.00 -4.53 -7.63
N GLY A 17 1.93 -5.01 -6.99
CA GLY A 17 1.79 -6.41 -6.57
C GLY A 17 2.41 -6.75 -5.21
N GLN A 18 2.92 -5.78 -4.45
CA GLN A 18 3.37 -5.98 -3.06
C GLN A 18 2.42 -5.41 -2.00
N GLN A 19 1.28 -4.83 -2.39
CA GLN A 19 0.44 -4.07 -1.47
C GLN A 19 -0.95 -4.67 -1.30
N ASP A 20 -1.36 -4.82 -0.04
CA ASP A 20 -2.66 -5.35 0.33
C ASP A 20 -3.78 -4.38 -0.07
N THR A 21 -4.74 -4.89 -0.84
CA THR A 21 -6.01 -4.21 -1.11
C THR A 21 -7.08 -4.77 -0.18
N VAL A 22 -7.56 -3.96 0.76
CA VAL A 22 -8.68 -4.35 1.64
C VAL A 22 -9.98 -3.81 1.06
N LEU A 23 -10.85 -4.72 0.62
CA LEU A 23 -12.17 -4.39 0.07
C LEU A 23 -13.23 -4.43 1.18
N ASN A 24 -14.35 -3.72 0.94
CA ASN A 24 -15.54 -3.77 1.79
C ASN A 24 -15.32 -3.44 3.28
N VAL A 25 -14.50 -2.43 3.56
CA VAL A 25 -14.28 -1.94 4.93
C VAL A 25 -15.47 -1.07 5.35
N VAL A 26 -16.19 -1.48 6.38
CA VAL A 26 -17.40 -0.79 6.88
C VAL A 26 -17.18 -0.36 8.33
N GLY A 27 -17.48 0.91 8.62
CA GLY A 27 -17.32 1.52 9.94
C GLY A 27 -15.96 2.19 10.14
N GLU A 28 -15.95 3.27 10.90
CA GLU A 28 -14.78 4.15 11.09
C GLU A 28 -13.58 3.41 11.67
N ASN A 29 -13.79 2.60 12.71
CA ASN A 29 -12.72 1.81 13.33
C ASN A 29 -12.08 0.81 12.35
N ALA A 30 -12.87 0.19 11.48
CA ALA A 30 -12.36 -0.74 10.48
C ALA A 30 -11.54 -0.01 9.40
N VAL A 31 -11.91 1.23 9.07
CA VAL A 31 -11.12 2.08 8.17
C VAL A 31 -9.78 2.41 8.80
N VAL A 32 -9.75 2.84 10.06
CA VAL A 32 -8.50 3.11 10.77
C VAL A 32 -7.61 1.87 10.81
N GLU A 33 -8.15 0.72 11.19
CA GLU A 33 -7.40 -0.54 11.22
C GLU A 33 -6.82 -0.90 9.85
N ALA A 34 -7.61 -0.74 8.78
CA ALA A 34 -7.13 -1.00 7.43
C ALA A 34 -6.00 -0.04 7.01
N VAL A 35 -6.03 1.24 7.42
CA VAL A 35 -4.93 2.19 7.18
C VAL A 35 -3.66 1.74 7.92
N HIS A 36 -3.79 1.36 9.19
CA HIS A 36 -2.68 0.88 10.00
C HIS A 36 -2.03 -0.36 9.38
N ARG A 37 -2.84 -1.31 8.90
CA ARG A 37 -2.35 -2.50 8.18
C ARG A 37 -1.62 -2.14 6.89
N CYS A 38 -2.11 -1.17 6.12
CA CYS A 38 -1.40 -0.69 4.94
C CYS A 38 -0.04 -0.10 5.31
N TRP A 39 0.06 0.74 6.33
CA TRP A 39 1.37 1.26 6.76
C TRP A 39 2.31 0.16 7.26
N ALA A 40 1.79 -0.83 7.98
CA ALA A 40 2.57 -1.98 8.42
C ALA A 40 3.12 -2.81 7.24
N SER A 41 2.42 -2.84 6.10
CA SER A 41 2.86 -3.62 4.93
C SER A 41 4.19 -3.12 4.33
N LEU A 42 4.55 -1.85 4.56
CA LEU A 42 5.88 -1.32 4.20
C LEU A 42 7.02 -2.03 4.94
N TRP A 43 6.76 -2.62 6.10
CA TRP A 43 7.79 -3.18 6.98
C TRP A 43 7.85 -4.70 6.97
N THR A 44 7.17 -5.34 6.00
CA THR A 44 7.32 -6.78 5.76
C THR A 44 8.73 -7.11 5.28
N ASP A 45 9.24 -8.31 5.61
CA ASP A 45 10.57 -8.77 5.19
C ASP A 45 10.80 -8.58 3.68
N ARG A 46 9.78 -8.87 2.88
CA ARG A 46 9.82 -8.69 1.42
C ARG A 46 10.00 -7.23 1.00
N ALA A 47 9.28 -6.30 1.64
CA ALA A 47 9.36 -4.88 1.33
C ALA A 47 10.68 -4.27 1.80
N VAL A 48 11.18 -4.68 2.97
CA VAL A 48 12.49 -4.28 3.49
C VAL A 48 13.61 -4.80 2.59
N SER A 49 13.64 -6.09 2.29
CA SER A 49 14.65 -6.72 1.42
C SER A 49 14.66 -6.12 0.01
N TYR A 50 13.48 -5.78 -0.55
CA TYR A 50 13.40 -5.07 -1.82
C TYR A 50 14.08 -3.70 -1.75
N ARG A 51 13.82 -2.92 -0.69
CA ARG A 51 14.45 -1.61 -0.49
C ARG A 51 15.97 -1.73 -0.32
N GLU A 52 16.45 -2.67 0.48
CA GLU A 52 17.88 -2.92 0.66
C GLU A 52 18.55 -3.29 -0.66
N THR A 53 17.96 -4.22 -1.42
CA THR A 53 18.50 -4.67 -2.72
C THR A 53 18.59 -3.54 -3.74
N ASN A 54 17.67 -2.57 -3.68
CA ASN A 54 17.61 -1.42 -4.59
C ASN A 54 18.26 -0.15 -4.00
N GLY A 55 18.93 -0.23 -2.85
CA GLY A 55 19.58 0.92 -2.21
C GLY A 55 18.62 2.04 -1.81
N ILE A 56 17.36 1.71 -1.50
CA ILE A 56 16.33 2.68 -1.11
C ILE A 56 16.39 2.89 0.41
N ASP A 57 16.64 4.12 0.83
CA ASP A 57 16.60 4.48 2.25
C ASP A 57 15.18 4.27 2.80
N HIS A 58 15.10 3.50 3.89
CA HIS A 58 13.85 3.20 4.59
C HIS A 58 13.12 4.45 5.07
N THR A 59 13.85 5.53 5.40
CA THR A 59 13.26 6.79 5.86
C THR A 59 12.62 7.60 4.73
N THR A 60 12.94 7.29 3.48
CA THR A 60 12.42 7.98 2.30
C THR A 60 11.22 7.28 1.67
N ALA A 61 10.92 6.05 2.10
CA ALA A 61 9.78 5.28 1.61
C ALA A 61 8.50 5.71 2.33
N HIS A 62 7.61 6.41 1.61
CA HIS A 62 6.32 6.87 2.11
C HIS A 62 5.18 6.07 1.48
N LEU A 63 4.10 5.84 2.24
CA LEU A 63 2.88 5.18 1.75
C LEU A 63 1.69 6.11 1.85
N ALA A 64 1.10 6.42 0.71
CA ALA A 64 -0.22 7.03 0.63
C ALA A 64 -1.29 5.93 0.66
N VAL A 65 -2.31 6.10 1.51
CA VAL A 65 -3.45 5.19 1.58
C VAL A 65 -4.68 5.89 1.03
N VAL A 66 -5.22 5.35 -0.07
CA VAL A 66 -6.39 5.90 -0.74
C VAL A 66 -7.64 5.18 -0.23
N VAL A 67 -8.53 5.93 0.42
CA VAL A 67 -9.85 5.46 0.85
C VAL A 67 -10.87 5.85 -0.21
N GLN A 68 -11.54 4.86 -0.79
CA GLN A 68 -12.57 5.05 -1.81
C GLN A 68 -13.85 4.34 -1.37
N ARG A 69 -15.00 4.94 -1.71
CA ARG A 69 -16.30 4.27 -1.53
C ARG A 69 -16.35 3.03 -2.42
N MET A 70 -16.84 1.93 -1.87
CA MET A 70 -16.96 0.68 -2.62
C MET A 70 -18.14 0.81 -3.59
N VAL A 71 -17.90 0.45 -4.85
CA VAL A 71 -18.94 0.37 -5.89
C VAL A 71 -19.11 -1.10 -6.20
N GLN A 72 -20.31 -1.62 -5.97
CA GLN A 72 -20.64 -3.00 -6.29
C GLN A 72 -20.87 -3.10 -7.80
N SER A 73 -19.94 -3.74 -8.50
CA SER A 73 -20.02 -3.93 -9.95
C SER A 73 -20.43 -5.36 -10.29
N GLU A 74 -21.28 -5.53 -11.30
CA GLU A 74 -21.64 -6.84 -11.85
C GLU A 74 -20.54 -7.40 -12.77
N VAL A 75 -19.67 -6.54 -13.31
CA VAL A 75 -18.51 -6.89 -14.16
C VAL A 75 -17.34 -5.95 -13.87
N SER A 76 -16.12 -6.46 -13.82
CA SER A 76 -14.88 -5.67 -13.76
C SER A 76 -13.96 -6.09 -14.90
N ALA A 77 -13.49 -5.12 -15.70
CA ALA A 77 -12.60 -5.34 -16.86
C ALA A 77 -11.12 -5.25 -16.48
#